data_AF-A0A317IJ42-F1
#
_entry.id   AF-A0A317IJ42-F1
#
_cell.length_a   1.000
_cell.length_b   1.000
_cell.length_c   1.000
_cell.angle_alpha   90.00
_cell.angle_beta   90.00
_cell.angle_gamma   90.00
#
_symmetry.space_group_name_H-M   'P 1'
#
loop_
_entity.id
_entity.type
_entity.pdbx_description
1 polymer ?
#
loop_
_entity_poly.entity_id
_entity_poly.type
_entity_poly.pdbx_seq_one_letter_code
_entity_poly.pdbx_strand_id
1 'polypeptide(L)'
;MRFTHRVALGLGLLVVLLLNITVLEGRASEMELTKKQADAVINSGQLKQVKSKSDLPKVWYRGMGVENMSDVDGPFSAGCTGPEPHSRVIAAAISDKYGLLLYEQGGIAFFRNLKLYSHKDNKIDCVYEESVDDKRISEIEGKFSK
;
A
#
# COMPACT_ATOMS: atom_id res chain seq x y z
N MET A 1 39.11 -28.64 48.12
CA MET A 1 38.96 -27.55 47.14
C MET A 1 37.52 -27.54 46.65
N ARG A 2 36.86 -26.38 46.72
CA ARG A 2 35.42 -26.17 46.52
C ARG A 2 35.12 -26.09 45.02
N PHE A 3 34.18 -26.89 44.50
CA PHE A 3 33.55 -26.63 43.21
C PHE A 3 32.11 -26.14 43.43
N THR A 4 31.93 -24.88 43.04
CA THR A 4 30.73 -24.05 42.90
C THR A 4 29.63 -24.77 42.11
N HIS A 5 28.43 -25.00 42.64
CA HIS A 5 27.26 -24.10 42.58
C HIS A 5 27.04 -23.41 41.23
N ARG A 6 25.82 -23.62 40.70
CA ARG A 6 25.08 -22.88 39.64
C ARG A 6 25.10 -23.46 38.23
N VAL A 7 24.39 -24.56 38.03
CA VAL A 7 23.83 -24.93 36.71
C VAL A 7 22.37 -25.36 36.91
N ALA A 8 21.48 -24.41 37.19
CA ALA A 8 20.05 -24.71 37.33
C ALA A 8 19.12 -23.53 36.98
N LEU A 9 19.61 -22.55 36.19
CA LEU A 9 18.84 -21.34 35.86
C LEU A 9 18.91 -20.95 34.38
N GLY A 10 19.22 -21.92 33.50
CA GLY A 10 19.48 -21.66 32.07
C GLY A 10 18.44 -22.20 31.09
N LEU A 11 17.48 -23.03 31.49
CA LEU A 11 16.55 -23.68 30.54
C LEU A 11 15.11 -23.15 30.56
N GLY A 12 14.68 -22.48 31.63
CA GLY A 12 13.29 -21.99 31.74
C GLY A 12 12.99 -20.74 30.90
N LEU A 13 14.00 -19.89 30.65
CA LEU A 13 13.80 -18.61 29.95
C LEU A 13 13.89 -18.72 28.41
N LEU A 14 14.54 -19.77 27.89
CA LEU A 14 14.72 -19.95 26.44
C LEU A 14 13.45 -20.46 25.76
N VAL A 15 12.60 -21.19 26.49
CA VAL A 15 11.36 -21.77 25.94
C VAL A 15 10.24 -20.73 25.83
N VAL A 16 10.23 -19.71 26.70
CA VAL A 16 9.24 -18.62 26.62
C VAL A 16 9.54 -17.61 25.50
N LEU A 17 10.80 -17.51 25.06
CA LEU A 17 11.16 -16.67 23.92
C LEU A 17 10.87 -17.32 22.55
N LEU A 18 10.85 -18.66 22.48
CA LEU A 18 10.58 -19.39 21.24
C LEU A 18 9.08 -19.57 20.96
N LEU A 19 8.22 -19.44 21.98
CA LEU A 19 6.76 -19.60 21.87
C LEU A 19 6.00 -18.29 21.61
N ASN A 20 6.66 -17.13 21.57
CA ASN A 20 6.03 -15.85 21.18
C ASN A 20 6.31 -15.44 19.72
N ILE A 21 7.00 -16.28 18.93
CA ILE A 21 7.36 -15.96 17.54
C ILE A 21 6.44 -16.68 16.53
N THR A 22 5.56 -17.56 17.00
CA THR A 22 4.61 -18.25 16.13
C THR A 22 3.18 -17.91 16.54
N VAL A 23 2.42 -17.42 15.55
CA VAL A 23 0.99 -17.13 15.60
C VAL A 23 0.63 -15.71 16.08
N LEU A 24 0.99 -14.74 15.25
CA LEU A 24 0.01 -13.75 14.81
C LEU A 24 0.15 -13.58 13.31
N GLU A 25 -0.77 -14.23 12.62
CA GLU A 25 -0.94 -14.21 11.18
C GLU A 25 -1.26 -12.79 10.71
N GLY A 26 -0.41 -12.32 9.82
CA GLY A 26 -0.60 -11.11 9.03
C GLY A 26 0.62 -11.03 8.14
N ARG A 27 0.44 -11.29 6.85
CA ARG A 27 1.50 -11.19 5.85
C ARG A 27 2.05 -9.76 5.85
N ALA A 28 3.05 -9.47 6.68
CA ALA A 28 3.93 -8.33 6.50
C ALA A 28 4.84 -8.67 5.33
N SER A 29 4.37 -8.33 4.12
CA SER A 29 5.14 -8.52 2.90
C SER A 29 6.40 -7.69 2.94
N GLU A 30 7.44 -8.23 2.31
CA GLU A 30 8.76 -7.66 2.12
C GLU A 30 8.70 -6.17 1.70
N MET A 31 9.41 -5.33 2.46
CA MET A 31 9.73 -3.91 2.23
C MET A 31 8.55 -2.93 2.18
N GLU A 32 8.02 -2.58 3.35
CA GLU A 32 7.30 -1.32 3.54
C GLU A 32 8.26 -0.12 3.49
N LEU A 33 7.99 0.84 2.61
CA LEU A 33 8.67 2.13 2.59
C LEU A 33 8.19 2.99 3.77
N THR A 34 9.10 3.77 4.34
CA THR A 34 8.70 4.86 5.24
C THR A 34 7.97 5.96 4.45
N LYS A 35 7.12 6.75 5.12
CA LYS A 35 6.45 7.92 4.51
C LYS A 35 7.42 8.85 3.77
N LYS A 36 8.58 9.15 4.38
CA LYS A 36 9.62 9.98 3.76
C LYS A 36 10.16 9.38 2.45
N GLN A 37 10.31 8.06 2.38
CA GLN A 37 10.77 7.38 1.16
C GLN A 37 9.67 7.36 0.10
N ALA A 38 8.42 7.10 0.48
CA ALA A 38 7.28 7.18 -0.43
C ALA A 38 7.14 8.61 -1.01
N ASP A 39 7.25 9.63 -0.16
CA ASP A 39 7.28 11.04 -0.58
C ASP A 39 8.41 11.31 -1.58
N ALA A 40 9.62 10.80 -1.33
CA ALA A 40 10.73 10.97 -2.25
C ALA A 40 10.44 10.35 -3.63
N VAL A 41 9.79 9.18 -3.69
CA VAL A 41 9.37 8.54 -4.96
C VAL A 41 8.32 9.38 -5.67
N ILE A 42 7.27 9.81 -4.97
CA ILE A 42 6.19 10.65 -5.51
C ILE A 42 6.75 11.97 -6.09
N ASN A 43 7.76 12.53 -5.43
CA ASN A 43 8.40 13.79 -5.82
C ASN A 43 9.56 13.63 -6.82
N SER A 44 9.93 12.41 -7.19
CA SER A 44 11.10 12.15 -8.03
C SER A 44 10.96 12.62 -9.48
N GLY A 45 9.73 12.90 -9.94
CA GLY A 45 9.42 13.21 -11.33
C GLY A 45 9.44 11.98 -12.27
N GLN A 46 9.65 10.77 -11.74
CA GLN A 46 9.66 9.54 -12.54
C GLN A 46 8.26 9.04 -12.90
N LEU A 47 7.27 9.35 -12.06
CA LEU A 47 5.88 8.96 -12.24
C LEU A 47 5.17 9.91 -13.20
N LYS A 48 4.43 9.35 -14.15
CA LYS A 48 3.57 10.09 -15.10
C LYS A 48 2.11 9.78 -14.84
N GLN A 49 1.26 10.80 -14.82
CA GLN A 49 -0.19 10.62 -14.64
C GLN A 49 -0.78 9.74 -15.74
N VAL A 50 -1.74 8.90 -15.35
CA VAL A 50 -2.66 8.25 -16.30
C VAL A 50 -4.01 8.95 -16.23
N LYS A 51 -4.66 9.11 -17.39
CA LYS A 51 -5.93 9.83 -17.49
C LYS A 51 -7.14 8.90 -17.35
N SER A 52 -6.92 7.60 -17.53
CA SER A 52 -7.92 6.56 -17.48
C SER A 52 -7.24 5.25 -17.10
N LYS A 53 -8.01 4.22 -16.70
CA LYS A 53 -7.39 2.90 -16.53
C LYS A 53 -6.82 2.43 -17.87
N SER A 54 -7.43 2.72 -19.01
CA SER A 54 -6.94 2.25 -20.33
C SER A 54 -5.52 2.70 -20.68
N ASP A 55 -5.01 3.74 -20.03
CA ASP A 55 -3.62 4.19 -20.19
C ASP A 55 -2.62 3.40 -19.33
N LEU A 56 -3.10 2.57 -18.39
CA LEU A 56 -2.27 1.66 -17.60
C LEU A 56 -1.96 0.41 -18.42
N PRO A 57 -0.70 -0.05 -18.45
CA PRO A 57 -0.39 -1.37 -18.97
C PRO A 57 -1.12 -2.46 -18.17
N LYS A 58 -1.61 -3.51 -18.85
CA LYS A 58 -2.39 -4.60 -18.22
C LYS A 58 -1.72 -5.30 -17.03
N VAL A 59 -0.38 -5.27 -16.97
CA VAL A 59 0.35 -5.80 -15.80
C VAL A 59 -0.01 -5.03 -14.53
N TRP A 60 -0.04 -3.70 -14.61
CA TRP A 60 -0.42 -2.81 -13.50
C TRP A 60 -1.89 -2.96 -13.11
N TYR A 61 -2.78 -3.17 -14.08
CA TYR A 61 -4.21 -3.42 -13.82
C TYR A 61 -4.44 -4.50 -12.77
N ARG A 62 -3.81 -5.67 -12.99
CA ARG A 62 -3.97 -6.84 -12.14
C ARG A 62 -3.18 -6.68 -10.85
N GLY A 63 -1.94 -6.20 -10.95
CA GLY A 63 -1.06 -6.02 -9.80
C GLY A 63 -1.57 -5.01 -8.77
N MET A 64 -2.26 -3.97 -9.22
CA MET A 64 -2.81 -2.92 -8.35
C MET A 64 -4.27 -3.16 -7.95
N GLY A 65 -4.89 -4.23 -8.45
CA GLY A 65 -6.29 -4.56 -8.14
C GLY A 65 -7.32 -3.55 -8.65
N VAL A 66 -7.05 -2.87 -9.77
CA VAL A 66 -7.92 -1.78 -10.28
C VAL A 66 -8.96 -2.25 -11.30
N GLU A 67 -9.04 -3.55 -11.57
CA GLU A 67 -9.91 -4.14 -12.60
C GLU A 67 -11.39 -3.75 -12.41
N ASN A 68 -11.89 -3.86 -11.17
CA ASN A 68 -13.29 -3.64 -10.82
C ASN A 68 -13.60 -2.21 -10.31
N MET A 69 -12.61 -1.30 -10.30
CA MET A 69 -12.83 0.09 -9.87
C MET A 69 -13.38 0.95 -11.02
N SER A 70 -14.11 2.02 -10.75
CA SER A 70 -14.39 3.02 -11.80
C SER A 70 -13.09 3.64 -12.32
N ASP A 71 -13.11 4.11 -13.57
CA ASP A 71 -12.00 4.88 -14.17
C ASP A 71 -11.65 6.13 -13.35
N VAL A 72 -10.47 6.69 -13.61
CA VAL A 72 -10.04 7.99 -13.08
C VAL A 72 -11.09 9.04 -13.42
N ASP A 73 -11.66 9.66 -12.40
CA ASP A 73 -12.78 10.62 -12.51
C ASP A 73 -14.02 10.08 -13.26
N GLY A 74 -14.11 8.76 -13.42
CA GLY A 74 -15.23 8.08 -14.06
C GLY A 74 -16.50 8.15 -13.22
N PRO A 75 -17.66 7.77 -13.80
CA PRO A 75 -18.93 7.76 -13.08
C PRO A 75 -18.82 6.91 -11.81
N PHE A 76 -19.17 7.53 -10.68
CA PHE A 76 -19.14 6.91 -9.36
C PHE A 76 -20.44 7.19 -8.63
N SER A 77 -21.12 6.13 -8.24
CA SER A 77 -22.34 6.20 -7.43
C SER A 77 -21.99 5.95 -5.97
N ALA A 78 -21.91 7.05 -5.22
CA ALA A 78 -21.83 7.00 -3.77
C ALA A 78 -23.16 6.45 -3.20
N GLY A 79 -23.09 5.55 -2.20
CA GLY A 79 -24.30 5.07 -1.52
C GLY A 79 -24.36 3.56 -1.24
N CYS A 80 -23.45 2.75 -1.77
CA CYS A 80 -23.37 1.33 -1.41
C CYS A 80 -22.72 1.15 -0.04
N THR A 81 -23.55 1.00 1.00
CA THR A 81 -23.14 0.54 2.33
C THR A 81 -23.31 -0.97 2.42
N GLY A 82 -22.22 -1.70 2.18
CA GLY A 82 -22.13 -3.16 2.29
C GLY A 82 -20.70 -3.57 2.64
N PRO A 83 -20.41 -4.88 2.81
CA PRO A 83 -19.06 -5.35 3.13
C PRO A 83 -18.03 -5.04 2.03
N GLU A 84 -18.49 -4.80 0.79
CA GLU A 84 -17.66 -4.42 -0.36
C GLU A 84 -18.17 -3.10 -0.98
N PRO A 85 -17.89 -1.95 -0.34
CA PRO A 85 -18.27 -0.66 -0.89
C PRO A 85 -17.59 -0.42 -2.24
N HIS A 86 -18.31 0.21 -3.18
CA HIS A 86 -17.76 0.60 -4.48
C HIS A 86 -16.53 1.51 -4.32
N SER A 87 -15.56 1.33 -5.20
CA SER A 87 -14.33 2.12 -5.24
C SER A 87 -14.15 2.79 -6.60
N ARG A 88 -13.60 4.01 -6.59
CA ARG A 88 -13.16 4.69 -7.81
C ARG A 88 -11.71 5.14 -7.69
N VAL A 89 -11.01 5.13 -8.81
CA VAL A 89 -9.68 5.73 -8.89
C VAL A 89 -9.84 7.26 -8.91
N ILE A 90 -9.14 7.95 -8.02
CA ILE A 90 -9.06 9.42 -7.99
C ILE A 90 -7.87 9.88 -8.81
N ALA A 91 -6.69 9.29 -8.57
CA ALA A 91 -5.50 9.58 -9.32
C ALA A 91 -4.66 8.32 -9.47
N ALA A 92 -4.00 8.18 -10.61
CA ALA A 92 -3.01 7.14 -10.81
C ALA A 92 -1.83 7.69 -11.61
N ALA A 93 -0.64 7.19 -11.32
CA ALA A 93 0.57 7.55 -12.03
C ALA A 93 1.54 6.37 -12.06
N ILE A 94 2.29 6.18 -13.14
CA ILE A 94 3.20 5.04 -13.30
C ILE A 94 4.55 5.43 -13.89
N SER A 95 5.51 4.55 -13.68
CA SER A 95 6.84 4.49 -14.30
C SER A 95 7.20 3.03 -14.56
N ASP A 96 8.39 2.74 -15.06
CA ASP A 96 8.85 1.35 -15.23
C ASP A 96 8.94 0.57 -13.89
N LYS A 97 9.20 1.29 -12.78
CA LYS A 97 9.51 0.70 -11.47
C LYS A 97 8.43 0.88 -10.41
N TYR A 98 7.63 1.93 -10.53
CA TYR A 98 6.67 2.33 -9.49
C TYR A 98 5.32 2.69 -10.09
N GLY A 99 4.27 2.35 -9.36
CA GLY A 99 2.89 2.74 -9.65
C GLY A 99 2.26 3.37 -8.42
N LEU A 100 1.61 4.51 -8.58
CA LEU A 100 0.87 5.22 -7.55
C LEU A 100 -0.62 5.06 -7.82
N LEU A 101 -1.38 4.70 -6.80
CA LEU A 101 -2.83 4.66 -6.83
C LEU A 101 -3.39 5.47 -5.67
N LEU A 102 -4.20 6.46 -5.99
CA LEU A 102 -5.09 7.11 -5.05
C LEU A 102 -6.51 6.71 -5.44
N TYR A 103 -7.24 6.14 -4.50
CA TYR A 103 -8.62 5.74 -4.72
C TYR A 103 -9.47 6.09 -3.50
N GLU A 104 -10.77 6.25 -3.74
CA GLU A 104 -11.75 6.29 -2.67
C GLU A 104 -12.62 5.05 -2.67
N GLN A 105 -13.15 4.75 -1.50
CA GLN A 105 -14.09 3.67 -1.27
C GLN A 105 -15.30 4.20 -0.51
N GLY A 106 -16.51 3.80 -0.93
CA GLY A 106 -17.66 3.72 -0.04
C GLY A 106 -18.61 4.90 0.04
N GLY A 107 -18.37 6.02 -0.64
CA GLY A 107 -19.36 7.08 -0.94
C GLY A 107 -19.98 7.85 0.24
N ILE A 108 -20.47 7.17 1.28
CA ILE A 108 -20.99 7.68 2.55
C ILE A 108 -19.89 7.69 3.62
N ALA A 109 -19.03 6.67 3.62
CA ALA A 109 -17.82 6.63 4.44
C ALA A 109 -16.64 6.97 3.52
N PHE A 110 -16.15 8.20 3.54
CA PHE A 110 -15.09 8.66 2.64
C PHE A 110 -13.73 8.12 3.08
N PHE A 111 -13.43 6.87 2.77
CA PHE A 111 -12.08 6.33 2.93
C PHE A 111 -11.28 6.62 1.66
N ARG A 112 -10.13 7.26 1.82
CA ARG A 112 -9.22 7.56 0.72
C ARG A 112 -7.85 7.02 1.06
N ASN A 113 -7.34 6.17 0.20
CA ASN A 113 -6.06 5.51 0.41
C ASN A 113 -5.12 5.80 -0.74
N LEU A 114 -3.89 6.12 -0.36
CA LEU A 114 -2.77 6.23 -1.26
C LEU A 114 -1.95 4.94 -1.15
N LYS A 115 -1.73 4.27 -2.28
CA LYS A 115 -0.88 3.10 -2.37
C LYS A 115 0.26 3.36 -3.36
N LEU A 116 1.47 2.99 -2.96
CA LEU A 116 2.63 2.94 -3.86
C LEU A 116 2.99 1.47 -4.06
N TYR A 117 3.10 1.10 -5.32
CA TYR A 117 3.45 -0.23 -5.78
C TYR A 117 4.83 -0.21 -6.41
N SER A 118 5.59 -1.29 -6.22
CA SER A 118 6.84 -1.52 -6.94
C SER A 118 6.63 -2.63 -7.97
N HIS A 119 7.20 -2.44 -9.16
CA HIS A 119 7.28 -3.43 -10.21
C HIS A 119 8.72 -3.93 -10.34
N LYS A 120 8.93 -5.20 -9.97
CA LYS A 120 10.22 -5.88 -10.01
C LYS A 120 10.03 -7.34 -10.37
N ASP A 121 10.87 -7.87 -11.27
CA ASP A 121 10.86 -9.30 -11.65
C ASP A 121 9.48 -9.80 -12.10
N ASN A 122 8.75 -8.98 -12.88
CA ASN A 122 7.36 -9.20 -13.32
C ASN A 122 6.32 -9.34 -12.19
N LYS A 123 6.67 -8.94 -10.97
CA LYS A 123 5.78 -8.89 -9.82
C LYS A 123 5.47 -7.44 -9.46
N ILE A 124 4.23 -7.20 -9.04
CA ILE A 124 3.77 -5.90 -8.55
C ILE A 124 3.34 -6.09 -7.11
N ASP A 125 4.01 -5.39 -6.20
CA ASP A 125 3.79 -5.47 -4.76
C ASP A 125 3.45 -4.08 -4.21
N CYS A 126 2.50 -4.01 -3.28
CA CYS A 126 2.23 -2.79 -2.53
C CYS A 126 3.34 -2.60 -1.50
N VAL A 127 4.11 -1.51 -1.65
CA VAL A 127 5.26 -1.19 -0.80
C VAL A 127 4.99 0.00 0.13
N TYR A 128 3.85 0.66 0.00
CA TYR A 128 3.41 1.71 0.90
C TYR A 128 1.90 1.89 0.81
N GLU A 129 1.25 2.07 1.94
CA GLU A 129 -0.17 2.36 2.05
C GLU A 129 -0.41 3.36 3.18
N GLU A 130 -1.19 4.40 2.90
CA GLU A 130 -1.68 5.30 3.95
C GLU A 130 -3.07 5.83 3.62
N SER A 131 -3.83 6.15 4.66
CA SER A 131 -5.05 6.95 4.52
C SER A 131 -4.69 8.42 4.39
N VAL A 132 -5.34 9.13 3.47
CA VAL A 132 -5.01 10.53 3.11
C VAL A 132 -6.20 11.47 3.23
N ASP A 133 -5.92 12.74 3.52
CA ASP A 133 -6.90 13.83 3.59
C ASP A 133 -7.00 14.62 2.27
N ASP A 134 -7.97 15.53 2.19
CA ASP A 134 -8.22 16.34 0.98
C ASP A 134 -7.00 17.18 0.55
N LYS A 135 -6.25 17.73 1.52
CA LYS A 135 -5.08 18.57 1.22
C LYS A 135 -4.03 17.74 0.48
N ARG A 136 -3.74 16.54 0.96
CA ARG A 136 -2.75 15.65 0.36
C ARG A 136 -3.15 15.20 -1.05
N ILE A 137 -4.46 15.04 -1.31
CA ILE A 137 -4.98 14.69 -2.62
C ILE A 137 -4.67 15.79 -3.64
N SER A 138 -5.02 17.03 -3.33
CA SER A 138 -4.73 18.17 -4.21
C SER A 138 -3.22 18.34 -4.45
N GLU A 139 -2.38 18.08 -3.45
CA GLU A 139 -0.93 18.09 -3.61
C GLU A 139 -0.44 17.03 -4.61
N ILE A 140 -1.01 15.82 -4.56
CA ILE A 140 -0.65 14.70 -5.44
C ILE A 140 -1.11 15.00 -6.87
N GLU A 141 -2.38 15.36 -7.06
CA GLU A 141 -2.94 15.71 -8.36
C GLU A 141 -2.17 16.85 -9.03
N GLY A 142 -1.84 17.90 -8.26
CA GLY A 142 -1.09 19.06 -8.75
C GLY A 142 0.34 18.75 -9.19
N LYS A 143 0.97 17.68 -8.69
CA LYS A 143 2.31 17.25 -9.11
C LYS A 143 2.33 16.61 -10.49
N PHE A 144 1.23 15.99 -10.89
CA PHE A 144 1.18 15.18 -12.10
C PHE A 144 0.34 15.81 -13.23
N SER A 145 -0.38 16.91 -12.95
CA SER A 145 -1.24 17.63 -13.89
C SER A 145 -0.52 18.58 -14.87
N LYS A 146 0.78 18.37 -15.18
CA LYS A 146 1.57 19.26 -16.06
C LYS A 146 2.04 18.58 -17.33
#